data_AF-F4BUL0-F1
#
_entry.id   AF-F4BUL0-F1
#
_cell.length_a   1.000
_cell.length_b   1.000
_cell.length_c   1.000
_cell.angle_alpha   90.00
_cell.angle_beta   90.00
_cell.angle_gamma   90.00
#
_symmetry.space_group_name_H-M   'P 1'
#
loop_
_entity.id
_entity.type
_entity.pdbx_description
1 polymer ?
#
loop_
_entity_poly.entity_id
_entity_poly.type
_entity_poly.pdbx_seq_one_letter_code
_entity_poly.pdbx_strand_id
1 'polypeptide(L)'
;MPDYNVNRNSMNALKTTSSSYMQHNAIPSLFFNGENNFSVEVFFYLKSKEPRSILYGQQGKFELGVDNGQIFLNAPGFCNFIVPEDIVTLLSGNFYFIALTYCTFQLFALFIIYTDYFKS
;
A
#
# COMPACT_ATOMS: atom_id res chain seq x y z
N MET A 1 -2.21 -19.95 29.02
CA MET A 1 -1.90 -18.51 29.02
C MET A 1 -2.94 -17.84 28.15
N PRO A 2 -3.64 -16.79 28.60
CA PRO A 2 -4.73 -16.24 27.80
C PRO A 2 -4.13 -15.57 26.54
N ASP A 3 -4.71 -15.92 25.40
CA ASP A 3 -4.44 -15.34 24.10
C ASP A 3 -4.69 -13.84 24.14
N TYR A 4 -3.62 -13.05 24.06
CA TYR A 4 -3.76 -11.61 23.82
C TYR A 4 -4.03 -11.38 22.34
N ASN A 5 -5.30 -11.55 21.96
CA ASN A 5 -5.84 -11.01 20.73
C ASN A 5 -6.07 -9.50 20.95
N VAL A 6 -4.99 -8.72 20.94
CA VAL A 6 -5.11 -7.26 20.96
C VAL A 6 -5.59 -6.83 19.59
N ASN A 7 -6.84 -6.34 19.55
CA ASN A 7 -7.40 -5.61 18.42
C ASN A 7 -6.45 -4.47 18.03
N ARG A 8 -5.64 -4.65 16.97
CA ARG A 8 -4.73 -3.63 16.43
C ARG A 8 -5.39 -2.90 15.26
N ASN A 9 -6.47 -2.18 15.57
CA ASN A 9 -7.18 -1.32 14.63
C ASN A 9 -6.50 0.05 14.39
N SER A 10 -5.19 0.23 14.66
CA SER A 10 -4.62 1.59 14.69
C SER A 10 -3.24 1.84 14.08
N MET A 11 -2.41 0.86 13.73
CA MET A 11 -1.21 1.00 12.87
C MET A 11 -0.25 -0.17 13.09
N ASN A 12 0.39 -0.66 12.02
CA ASN A 12 1.74 -1.23 12.09
C ASN A 12 2.56 -0.58 10.96
N ALA A 13 3.39 0.40 11.29
CA ALA A 13 4.46 0.87 10.42
C ALA A 13 5.77 0.73 11.19
N LEU A 14 6.54 -0.33 10.91
CA LEU A 14 7.88 -0.53 11.46
C LEU A 14 8.90 -0.42 10.33
N LYS A 15 9.75 0.59 10.44
CA LYS A 15 10.82 0.96 9.51
C LYS A 15 12.07 0.15 9.85
N THR A 16 12.63 -0.56 8.87
CA THR A 16 13.98 -1.13 8.97
C THR A 16 14.98 -0.25 8.21
N THR A 17 16.21 -0.19 8.72
CA THR A 17 17.22 0.81 8.33
C THR A 17 17.99 0.47 7.05
N SER A 18 17.85 -0.73 6.51
CA SER A 18 18.52 -1.14 5.27
C SER A 18 17.92 -2.43 4.73
N SER A 19 17.33 -2.37 3.54
CA SER A 19 16.97 -3.52 2.69
C SER A 19 16.24 -4.66 3.38
N SER A 20 15.12 -4.38 4.04
CA SER A 20 14.27 -5.43 4.63
C SER A 20 12.81 -5.13 4.38
N TYR A 21 12.07 -6.18 4.06
CA TYR A 21 10.63 -6.17 3.93
C TYR A 21 10.05 -6.90 5.15
N MET A 22 8.96 -6.38 5.70
CA MET A 22 8.21 -7.11 6.71
C MET A 22 7.41 -8.20 6.00
N GLN A 23 7.57 -9.43 6.48
CA GLN A 23 6.74 -10.55 6.05
C GLN A 23 5.68 -10.83 7.12
N HIS A 24 4.49 -11.20 6.67
CA HIS A 24 3.45 -11.76 7.53
C HIS A 24 2.82 -12.95 6.80
N ASN A 25 2.14 -13.80 7.57
CA ASN A 25 1.36 -14.89 7.00
C ASN A 25 0.23 -14.34 6.11
N ALA A 26 -0.14 -15.09 5.07
CA ALA A 26 -1.23 -14.71 4.20
C ALA A 26 -2.50 -14.43 5.01
N ILE A 27 -3.15 -13.29 4.73
CA ILE A 27 -4.40 -12.92 5.35
C ILE A 27 -5.53 -13.58 4.55
N PRO A 28 -6.33 -14.47 5.17
CA PRO A 28 -7.47 -15.08 4.49
C PRO A 28 -8.41 -14.01 3.95
N SER A 29 -8.94 -14.24 2.75
CA SER A 29 -9.89 -13.33 2.09
C SER A 29 -9.37 -11.93 1.71
N LEU A 30 -8.08 -11.64 1.90
CA LEU A 30 -7.46 -10.42 1.38
C LEU A 30 -7.02 -10.61 -0.08
N PHE A 31 -8.00 -10.69 -0.98
CA PHE A 31 -7.77 -10.80 -2.42
C PHE A 31 -8.95 -10.22 -3.21
N PHE A 32 -8.66 -9.73 -4.41
CA PHE A 32 -9.69 -9.23 -5.34
C PHE A 32 -10.53 -10.39 -5.91
N ASN A 33 -11.80 -10.12 -6.23
CA ASN A 33 -12.83 -11.13 -6.56
C ASN A 33 -13.21 -12.06 -5.41
N GLY A 34 -12.85 -11.72 -4.17
CA GLY A 34 -13.40 -12.37 -2.98
C GLY A 34 -14.78 -11.82 -2.62
N GLU A 35 -15.47 -12.51 -1.71
CA GLU A 35 -16.75 -12.05 -1.15
C GLU A 35 -16.59 -10.92 -0.12
N ASN A 36 -15.37 -10.74 0.40
CA ASN A 36 -15.09 -9.82 1.48
C ASN A 36 -14.60 -8.46 0.96
N ASN A 37 -15.17 -7.40 1.52
CA ASN A 37 -14.65 -6.06 1.36
C ASN A 37 -13.39 -5.90 2.21
N PHE A 38 -12.42 -5.12 1.72
CA PHE A 38 -11.21 -4.83 2.47
C PHE A 38 -10.67 -3.46 2.12
N SER A 39 -9.84 -2.93 3.01
CA SER A 39 -8.99 -1.77 2.74
C SER A 39 -7.55 -2.06 3.10
N VAL A 40 -6.64 -1.56 2.29
CA VAL A 40 -5.19 -1.54 2.54
C VAL A 40 -4.79 -0.08 2.64
N GLU A 41 -4.18 0.28 3.77
CA GLU A 41 -3.73 1.64 4.04
C GLU A 41 -2.23 1.61 4.34
N VAL A 42 -1.46 2.42 3.62
CA VAL A 42 0.00 2.48 3.73
C VAL A 42 0.44 3.93 3.91
N PHE A 43 1.20 4.16 4.98
CA PHE A 43 1.97 5.39 5.19
C PHE A 43 3.43 5.10 4.87
N PHE A 44 4.05 5.87 3.96
CA PHE A 44 5.43 5.64 3.56
C PHE A 44 6.18 6.93 3.27
N TYR A 45 7.51 6.86 3.39
CA TYR A 45 8.42 7.92 2.99
C TYR A 45 9.13 7.51 1.70
N LEU A 46 8.96 8.29 0.63
CA LEU A 46 9.63 8.00 -0.64
C LEU A 46 11.06 8.55 -0.60
N LYS A 47 12.06 7.69 -0.48
CA LYS A 47 13.48 8.11 -0.48
C LYS A 47 13.97 8.48 -1.89
N SER A 48 13.62 7.67 -2.88
CA SER A 48 14.04 7.80 -4.28
C SER A 48 12.99 7.17 -5.20
N LYS A 49 12.98 7.58 -6.48
CA LYS A 49 12.12 6.98 -7.53
C LYS A 49 12.80 5.74 -8.11
N GLU A 50 12.75 4.63 -7.37
CA GLU A 50 13.30 3.35 -7.84
C GLU A 50 12.40 2.70 -8.91
N PRO A 51 12.96 1.82 -9.78
CA PRO A 51 12.19 1.15 -10.83
C PRO A 51 11.02 0.31 -10.32
N ARG A 52 11.13 -0.32 -9.13
CA ARG A 52 9.99 -1.04 -8.54
C ARG A 52 10.16 -1.20 -7.04
N SER A 53 9.21 -0.67 -6.28
CA SER A 53 9.14 -0.77 -4.82
C SER A 53 7.75 -1.22 -4.40
N ILE A 54 7.67 -2.40 -3.78
CA ILE A 54 6.41 -2.91 -3.24
C ILE A 54 6.19 -2.28 -1.87
N LEU A 55 5.04 -1.62 -1.71
CA LEU A 55 4.59 -1.03 -0.46
C LEU A 55 3.83 -2.05 0.39
N TYR A 56 2.96 -2.80 -0.25
CA TYR A 56 2.24 -3.93 0.35
C TYR A 56 1.83 -4.92 -0.73
N GLY A 57 1.85 -6.20 -0.42
CA GLY A 57 1.38 -7.21 -1.36
C GLY A 57 1.24 -8.56 -0.70
N GLN A 58 0.42 -9.41 -1.30
CA GLN A 58 0.30 -10.82 -0.96
C GLN A 58 0.63 -11.63 -2.21
N GLN A 59 1.66 -12.47 -2.09
CA GLN A 59 2.18 -13.24 -3.21
C GLN A 59 1.07 -14.02 -3.93
N GLY A 60 1.02 -13.88 -5.25
CA GLY A 60 0.01 -14.52 -6.11
C GLY A 60 -1.40 -13.94 -5.99
N LYS A 61 -1.62 -12.88 -5.21
CA LYS A 61 -2.92 -12.21 -5.07
C LYS A 61 -2.89 -10.77 -5.58
N PHE A 62 -2.02 -9.92 -5.03
CA PHE A 62 -1.84 -8.56 -5.52
C PHE A 62 -0.57 -7.89 -4.98
N GLU A 63 -0.17 -6.81 -5.64
CA GLU A 63 0.94 -5.93 -5.29
C GLU A 63 0.51 -4.48 -5.46
N LEU A 64 0.67 -3.69 -4.40
CA LEU A 64 0.55 -2.24 -4.39
C LEU A 64 1.95 -1.65 -4.19
N GLY A 65 2.34 -0.69 -5.03
CA GLY A 65 3.68 -0.14 -4.94
C GLY A 65 3.89 1.14 -5.74
N VAL A 66 5.18 1.48 -5.86
CA VAL A 66 5.67 2.59 -6.68
C VAL A 66 6.66 2.06 -7.71
N ASP A 67 6.49 2.44 -8.96
CA ASP A 67 7.33 2.10 -10.11
C ASP A 67 7.75 3.40 -10.79
N ASN A 68 9.05 3.73 -10.74
CA ASN A 68 9.61 4.98 -11.27
C ASN A 68 8.89 6.26 -10.78
N GLY A 69 8.39 6.25 -9.54
CA GLY A 69 7.66 7.37 -8.94
C GLY A 69 6.16 7.39 -9.25
N GLN A 70 5.64 6.42 -10.00
CA GLN A 70 4.20 6.25 -10.26
C GLN A 70 3.63 5.15 -9.39
N ILE A 71 2.41 5.34 -8.88
CA ILE A 71 1.73 4.32 -8.08
C ILE A 71 1.20 3.23 -8.99
N PHE A 72 1.40 1.96 -8.64
CA PHE A 72 0.86 0.83 -9.38
C PHE A 72 0.05 -0.10 -8.48
N LEU A 73 -0.96 -0.73 -9.08
CA LEU A 73 -1.63 -1.90 -8.53
C LEU A 73 -1.62 -3.01 -9.57
N ASN A 74 -1.04 -4.16 -9.20
CA ASN A 74 -1.09 -5.38 -9.98
C ASN A 74 -1.84 -6.46 -9.19
N ALA A 75 -2.97 -6.92 -9.71
CA ALA A 75 -3.78 -8.00 -9.16
C ALA A 75 -4.05 -9.03 -10.27
N PRO A 76 -3.25 -10.11 -10.35
CA PRO A 76 -3.38 -11.10 -11.43
C PRO A 76 -4.80 -11.64 -11.58
N GLY A 77 -5.33 -11.61 -12.81
CA GLY A 77 -6.69 -12.04 -13.11
C GLY A 77 -7.80 -11.06 -12.70
N PHE A 78 -7.45 -9.87 -12.18
CA PHE A 78 -8.40 -8.82 -11.83
C PHE A 78 -8.10 -7.48 -12.51
N CYS A 79 -6.97 -6.85 -12.19
CA CYS A 79 -6.58 -5.58 -12.77
C CYS A 79 -5.07 -5.39 -12.78
N ASN A 80 -4.58 -4.57 -13.70
CA ASN A 80 -3.23 -4.03 -13.67
C ASN A 80 -3.30 -2.57 -14.13
N PHE A 81 -2.97 -1.64 -13.25
CA PHE A 81 -2.92 -0.22 -13.61
C PHE A 81 -1.76 0.50 -12.94
N ILE A 82 -1.30 1.54 -13.62
CA ILE A 82 -0.32 2.51 -13.13
C ILE A 82 -1.01 3.87 -13.19
N VAL A 83 -0.92 4.63 -12.10
CA VAL A 83 -1.45 5.98 -12.03
C VAL A 83 -0.54 6.90 -12.83
N PRO A 84 -1.09 7.63 -13.83
CA PRO A 84 -0.32 8.58 -14.61
C PRO A 84 0.29 9.68 -13.71
N GLU A 85 1.54 10.08 -14.00
CA GLU A 85 2.28 11.06 -13.19
C GLU A 85 1.64 12.46 -13.19
N ASP A 86 0.87 12.79 -14.22
CA ASP A 86 0.08 14.02 -14.34
C ASP A 86 -1.17 14.04 -13.46
N ILE A 87 -1.66 12.87 -13.03
CA ILE A 87 -2.74 12.75 -12.03
C ILE A 87 -2.16 12.81 -10.62
N VAL A 88 -1.04 12.13 -10.39
CA VAL A 88 -0.33 12.08 -9.12
C VAL A 88 1.16 12.14 -9.36
N THR A 89 1.81 13.19 -8.85
CA THR A 89 3.27 13.29 -8.85
C THR A 89 3.83 12.96 -7.47
N LEU A 90 4.63 11.90 -7.38
CA LEU A 90 5.39 11.59 -6.16
C LEU A 90 6.80 12.20 -6.24
N LEU A 91 7.09 13.11 -5.33
CA LEU A 91 8.42 13.68 -5.12
C LEU A 91 9.18 12.89 -4.05
N SER A 92 10.42 12.51 -4.34
CA SER A 92 11.35 11.99 -3.35
C SER A 92 11.53 12.97 -2.19
N GLY A 93 11.80 12.46 -1.00
CA GLY A 93 12.01 13.26 0.20
C GLY A 93 10.73 13.60 0.98
N ASN A 94 9.60 12.97 0.64
CA ASN A 94 8.29 13.32 1.22
C ASN A 94 7.55 12.09 1.78
N PHE A 95 6.64 12.36 2.71
CA PHE A 95 5.71 11.36 3.25
C PHE A 95 4.41 11.35 2.44
N TYR A 96 3.89 10.14 2.25
CA TYR A 96 2.66 9.88 1.54
C TYR A 96 1.79 8.91 2.33
N PHE A 97 0.49 9.08 2.18
CA PHE A 97 -0.52 8.10 2.52
C PHE A 97 -1.10 7.53 1.24
N ILE A 98 -1.33 6.23 1.18
CA ILE A 98 -2.07 5.56 0.12
C ILE A 98 -3.13 4.67 0.78
N ALA A 99 -4.38 4.81 0.37
CA ALA A 99 -5.44 3.88 0.70
C ALA A 99 -5.95 3.20 -0.58
N LEU A 100 -6.24 1.90 -0.48
CA LEU A 100 -6.88 1.09 -1.49
C LEU A 100 -8.08 0.41 -0.84
N THR A 101 -9.29 0.70 -1.32
CA THR A 101 -10.52 0.07 -0.85
C THR A 101 -11.17 -0.76 -1.95
N TYR A 102 -11.49 -2.01 -1.62
CA TYR A 102 -12.28 -2.92 -2.44
C TYR A 102 -13.65 -3.14 -1.78
N CYS A 103 -14.70 -2.78 -2.51
CA CYS A 103 -16.09 -3.04 -2.14
C CYS A 103 -16.80 -3.72 -3.31
N THR A 104 -17.35 -4.90 -3.08
CA THR A 104 -18.29 -5.62 -3.96
C THR A 104 -18.13 -5.31 -5.47
N PHE A 105 -17.05 -5.84 -6.07
CA PHE A 105 -16.67 -5.73 -7.50
C PHE A 105 -16.21 -4.36 -8.01
N GLN A 106 -16.01 -3.36 -7.16
CA GLN A 106 -15.51 -2.04 -7.55
C GLN A 106 -14.30 -1.62 -6.71
N LEU A 107 -13.30 -1.06 -7.38
CA LEU A 107 -12.13 -0.43 -6.76
C LEU A 107 -12.42 1.07 -6.63
N PHE A 108 -12.51 1.57 -5.41
CA PHE A 108 -13.18 2.87 -5.17
C PHE A 108 -12.26 4.08 -5.04
N ALA A 109 -11.02 3.95 -4.54
CA ALA A 109 -10.19 5.14 -4.37
C ALA A 109 -8.71 4.84 -4.14
N LEU A 110 -7.89 5.77 -4.63
CA LEU A 110 -6.51 5.99 -4.23
C LEU A 110 -6.43 7.43 -3.69
N PHE A 111 -6.28 7.60 -2.37
CA PHE A 111 -6.08 8.91 -1.77
C PHE A 111 -4.61 9.14 -1.45
N ILE A 112 -4.14 10.36 -1.68
CA ILE A 112 -2.79 10.79 -1.32
C ILE A 112 -2.87 12.05 -0.50
N ILE A 113 -2.40 11.96 0.73
CA ILE A 113 -2.22 13.12 1.60
C ILE A 113 -0.73 13.45 1.58
N TYR A 114 -0.40 14.60 1.00
CA TYR A 114 0.89 15.24 1.17
C TYR A 114 0.89 15.93 2.54
N THR A 115 1.72 15.47 3.46
CA THR A 115 1.96 16.20 4.71
C THR A 115 3.33 16.82 4.66
N ASP A 116 3.36 18.13 4.48
CA ASP A 116 4.55 18.98 4.59
C ASP A 116 4.93 19.06 6.08
N TYR A 117 5.52 18.00 6.63
CA TYR A 117 6.13 18.05 7.96
C TYR A 117 7.52 18.65 7.80
N PHE A 118 7.78 19.74 8.54
CA PHE A 118 9.01 20.56 8.60
C PHE A 118 9.03 21.85 7.76
N LYS A 119 8.16 22.81 8.12
CA LYS A 119 8.58 24.21 8.26
C LYS A 119 8.44 24.63 9.72
N SER A 120 9.52 24.50 10.48
CA SER A 120 9.75 25.20 11.76
C SER A 120 11.22 25.54 11.86
#